data_AF-A0A7W7KGW0-F1
#
_entry.id   AF-A0A7W7KGW0-F1
#
_cell.length_a   1.000
_cell.length_b   1.000
_cell.length_c   1.000
_cell.angle_alpha   90.00
_cell.angle_beta   90.00
_cell.angle_gamma   90.00
#
_symmetry.space_group_name_H-M   'P 1'
#
loop_
_entity.id
_entity.type
_entity.pdbx_description
1 polymer ?
#
loop_
_entity_poly.entity_id
_entity_poly.type
_entity_poly.pdbx_seq_one_letter_code
_entity_poly.pdbx_strand_id
1 'polypeptide(L)'
;MDVGNIGFVIAGLVVGFIVGMTGVGGGSLMTPILLWFGINPAAAVGTDLLYAAITKSGGVLVHRKNDNIDWRITGWLALGSVPAAALTLLFLHSLHTDTAAMNAVIKNALGVVLLLTALAVLFKKQVLAFAQRHAGDSFHFSGSKLNTLTVITGAILGGMVALTSIGAGALGTVALFILYPFLATRRLVGTEIAHAVPLTLVAGLGHASMGNMDWGLLGYLLIGSLPGIYVGSHLAGRIPDGILRPCLAVMLAMIGYKLVF
;
A
#
# COMPACT_ATOMS: atom_id res chain seq x y z
N MET A 1 -25.76 -6.83 -15.29
CA MET A 1 -24.95 -6.31 -14.17
C MET A 1 -25.90 -5.60 -13.24
N ASP A 2 -26.01 -6.03 -12.00
CA ASP A 2 -26.82 -5.31 -11.00
C ASP A 2 -26.22 -3.91 -10.77
N VAL A 3 -27.05 -2.96 -10.33
CA VAL A 3 -26.64 -1.56 -10.09
C VAL A 3 -25.43 -1.48 -9.16
N GLY A 4 -25.30 -2.41 -8.20
CA GLY A 4 -24.13 -2.52 -7.32
C GLY A 4 -22.82 -2.85 -8.06
N ASN A 5 -22.88 -3.72 -9.06
CA ASN A 5 -21.70 -4.15 -9.83
C ASN A 5 -21.14 -3.01 -10.70
N ILE A 6 -22.02 -2.18 -11.25
CA ILE A 6 -21.62 -0.97 -11.99
C ILE A 6 -20.95 0.03 -11.04
N GLY A 7 -21.46 0.18 -9.82
CA GLY A 7 -20.85 1.00 -8.78
C GLY A 7 -19.40 0.63 -8.48
N PHE A 8 -19.10 -0.67 -8.38
CA PHE A 8 -17.73 -1.15 -8.16
C PHE A 8 -16.79 -0.90 -9.34
N VAL A 9 -17.28 -1.03 -10.58
CA VAL A 9 -16.47 -0.70 -11.78
C VAL A 9 -16.15 0.80 -11.81
N ILE A 10 -17.13 1.66 -11.53
CA ILE A 10 -16.92 3.12 -11.49
C ILE A 10 -15.96 3.49 -10.35
N ALA A 11 -16.14 2.90 -9.16
CA ALA A 11 -15.24 3.10 -8.04
C ALA A 11 -13.81 2.66 -8.41
N GLY A 12 -13.65 1.48 -9.01
CA GLY A 12 -12.37 0.99 -9.53
C GLY A 12 -11.75 1.96 -10.52
N LEU A 13 -12.53 2.51 -11.46
CA LEU A 13 -12.07 3.49 -12.44
C LEU A 13 -11.57 4.78 -11.78
N VAL A 14 -12.34 5.36 -10.86
CA VAL A 14 -11.99 6.60 -10.16
C VAL A 14 -10.75 6.40 -9.28
N VAL A 15 -10.73 5.33 -8.49
CA VAL A 15 -9.59 4.99 -7.64
C VAL A 15 -8.37 4.71 -8.50
N GLY A 16 -8.50 3.89 -9.53
CA GLY A 16 -7.43 3.58 -10.47
C GLY A 16 -6.86 4.84 -11.13
N PHE A 17 -7.72 5.77 -11.52
CA PHE A 17 -7.31 7.07 -12.06
C PHE A 17 -6.51 7.90 -11.06
N ILE A 18 -7.01 8.05 -9.83
CA ILE A 18 -6.31 8.78 -8.76
C ILE A 18 -4.97 8.11 -8.44
N VAL A 19 -4.94 6.79 -8.33
CA VAL A 19 -3.72 6.01 -8.05
C VAL A 19 -2.72 6.14 -9.20
N GLY A 20 -3.17 6.07 -10.45
CA GLY A 20 -2.33 6.26 -11.63
C GLY A 20 -1.72 7.66 -11.71
N MET A 21 -2.49 8.71 -11.36
CA MET A 21 -1.98 10.09 -11.33
C MET A 21 -1.01 10.35 -10.18
N THR A 22 -1.29 9.78 -9.00
CA THR A 22 -0.60 10.10 -7.74
C THR A 22 0.61 9.21 -7.50
N GLY A 23 0.62 8.00 -8.05
CA GLY A 23 1.56 6.94 -7.71
C GLY A 23 1.50 6.51 -6.24
N VAL A 24 0.48 6.96 -5.49
CA VAL A 24 0.28 6.58 -4.08
C VAL A 24 -0.45 5.24 -4.10
N GLY A 25 0.17 4.20 -3.56
CA GLY A 25 -0.31 2.81 -3.63
C GLY A 25 -1.81 2.67 -3.37
N GLY A 26 -2.51 1.99 -4.29
CA GLY A 26 -3.97 2.00 -4.36
C GLY A 26 -4.71 1.47 -3.15
N GLY A 27 -4.07 0.62 -2.35
CA GLY A 27 -4.73 0.07 -1.16
C GLY A 27 -5.13 1.10 -0.11
N SER A 28 -4.47 2.27 -0.09
CA SER A 28 -4.83 3.38 0.79
C SER A 28 -6.21 3.99 0.50
N LEU A 29 -6.68 3.91 -0.75
CA LEU A 29 -7.98 4.45 -1.17
C LEU A 29 -9.02 3.37 -1.36
N MET A 30 -8.57 2.21 -1.84
CA MET A 30 -9.44 1.15 -2.27
C MET A 30 -10.16 0.50 -1.08
N THR A 31 -9.43 0.07 -0.06
CA THR A 31 -10.01 -0.58 1.12
C THR A 31 -11.08 0.31 1.80
N PRO A 32 -10.84 1.61 2.06
CA PRO A 32 -11.89 2.48 2.61
C PRO A 32 -13.14 2.65 1.76
N ILE A 33 -12.99 2.70 0.43
CA ILE A 33 -14.13 2.82 -0.47
C ILE A 33 -14.97 1.56 -0.40
N LEU A 34 -14.35 0.37 -0.36
CA LEU A 34 -15.06 -0.89 -0.17
C LEU A 34 -15.83 -0.94 1.15
N LEU A 35 -15.23 -0.44 2.25
CA LEU A 35 -15.95 -0.31 3.52
C LEU A 35 -17.15 0.62 3.41
N TRP A 36 -17.05 1.70 2.62
CA TRP A 36 -18.17 2.61 2.41
C TRP A 36 -19.32 1.98 1.61
N PHE A 37 -19.00 1.05 0.70
CA PHE A 37 -19.99 0.20 0.03
C PHE A 37 -20.55 -0.92 0.92
N GLY A 38 -20.19 -0.96 2.20
CA GLY A 38 -20.72 -1.93 3.16
C GLY A 38 -20.06 -3.30 3.11
N ILE A 39 -18.94 -3.43 2.39
CA ILE A 39 -18.13 -4.66 2.40
C ILE A 39 -17.48 -4.80 3.79
N ASN A 40 -17.50 -6.00 4.35
CA ASN A 40 -16.89 -6.23 5.66
C ASN A 40 -15.36 -6.00 5.61
N PRO A 41 -14.72 -5.56 6.71
CA PRO A 41 -13.29 -5.25 6.74
C PRO A 41 -12.38 -6.38 6.26
N ALA A 42 -12.65 -7.62 6.66
CA ALA A 42 -11.85 -8.76 6.24
C ALA A 42 -11.89 -8.98 4.71
N ALA A 43 -13.07 -8.86 4.07
CA ALA A 43 -13.14 -9.00 2.62
C ALA A 43 -12.63 -7.80 1.85
N ALA A 44 -12.81 -6.59 2.37
CA ALA A 44 -12.25 -5.40 1.78
C ALA A 44 -10.71 -5.50 1.73
N VAL A 45 -10.06 -5.85 2.83
CA VAL A 45 -8.59 -6.02 2.90
C VAL A 45 -8.12 -7.19 2.03
N GLY A 46 -8.75 -8.36 2.12
CA GLY A 46 -8.35 -9.52 1.33
C GLY A 46 -8.45 -9.30 -0.18
N THR A 47 -9.56 -8.72 -0.63
CA THR A 47 -9.80 -8.40 -2.05
C THR A 47 -8.83 -7.33 -2.54
N ASP A 48 -8.59 -6.29 -1.75
CA ASP A 48 -7.66 -5.21 -2.08
C ASP A 48 -6.20 -5.67 -2.15
N LEU A 49 -5.79 -6.64 -1.33
CA LEU A 49 -4.42 -7.17 -1.37
C LEU A 49 -4.10 -7.88 -2.69
N LEU A 50 -4.99 -8.74 -3.20
CA LEU A 50 -4.78 -9.34 -4.53
C LEU A 50 -4.94 -8.33 -5.65
N TYR A 51 -5.89 -7.40 -5.54
CA TYR A 51 -6.01 -6.27 -6.44
C TYR A 51 -4.69 -5.48 -6.53
N ALA A 52 -4.07 -5.18 -5.38
CA ALA A 52 -2.80 -4.48 -5.29
C ALA A 52 -1.66 -5.31 -5.91
N ALA A 53 -1.62 -6.63 -5.68
CA ALA A 53 -0.63 -7.52 -6.28
C ALA A 53 -0.69 -7.49 -7.82
N ILE A 54 -1.91 -7.57 -8.38
CA ILE A 54 -2.14 -7.56 -9.83
C ILE A 54 -1.75 -6.19 -10.42
N THR A 55 -2.30 -5.10 -9.87
CA THR A 55 -2.07 -3.74 -10.40
C THR A 55 -0.60 -3.32 -10.28
N LYS A 56 0.09 -3.69 -9.19
CA LYS A 56 1.51 -3.40 -9.00
C LYS A 56 2.43 -4.26 -9.84
N SER A 57 2.03 -5.47 -10.21
CA SER A 57 2.82 -6.29 -11.14
C SER A 57 3.06 -5.57 -12.47
N GLY A 58 2.06 -4.84 -12.98
CA GLY A 58 2.23 -3.96 -14.14
C GLY A 58 3.22 -2.81 -13.88
N GLY A 59 3.17 -2.20 -12.70
CA GLY A 59 4.12 -1.17 -12.28
C GLY A 59 5.57 -1.68 -12.20
N VAL A 60 5.79 -2.90 -11.72
CA VAL A 60 7.11 -3.55 -11.69
C VAL A 60 7.70 -3.66 -13.09
N LEU A 61 6.90 -4.03 -14.10
CA LEU A 61 7.37 -4.12 -15.49
C LEU A 61 7.90 -2.77 -16.00
N VAL A 62 7.18 -1.68 -15.72
CA VAL A 62 7.57 -0.31 -16.11
C VAL A 62 8.84 0.13 -15.37
N HIS A 63 8.90 -0.08 -14.05
CA HIS A 63 10.07 0.31 -13.27
C HIS A 63 11.30 -0.54 -13.59
N ARG A 64 11.13 -1.81 -13.91
CA ARG A 64 12.20 -2.70 -14.36
C ARG A 64 12.77 -2.26 -15.70
N LYS A 65 11.92 -1.91 -16.67
CA LYS A 65 12.36 -1.41 -17.99
C LYS A 65 13.20 -0.14 -17.89
N ASN A 66 12.99 0.65 -16.83
CA ASN A 66 13.68 1.92 -16.60
C ASN A 66 14.80 1.83 -15.55
N ASP A 67 15.27 0.62 -15.19
CA ASP A 67 16.32 0.37 -14.19
C ASP A 67 16.11 1.06 -12.82
N ASN A 68 14.84 1.18 -12.43
CA ASN A 68 14.41 1.85 -11.20
C ASN A 68 14.21 0.88 -10.03
N ILE A 69 14.67 -0.37 -10.13
CA ILE A 69 14.46 -1.38 -9.07
C ILE A 69 15.80 -1.81 -8.50
N ASP A 70 15.95 -1.64 -7.19
CA ASP A 70 17.04 -2.27 -6.45
C ASP A 70 16.60 -3.62 -5.89
N TRP A 71 16.97 -4.70 -6.58
CA TRP A 71 16.57 -6.06 -6.20
C TRP A 71 17.16 -6.52 -4.86
N ARG A 72 18.30 -5.94 -4.46
CA ARG A 72 18.92 -6.28 -3.17
C ARG A 72 18.09 -5.71 -2.02
N ILE A 73 17.69 -4.44 -2.11
CA ILE A 73 16.81 -3.81 -1.11
C ILE A 73 15.44 -4.51 -1.10
N THR A 74 14.90 -4.81 -2.28
CA THR A 74 13.65 -5.58 -2.44
C THR A 74 13.72 -6.92 -1.70
N GLY A 75 14.81 -7.66 -1.87
CA GLY A 75 15.04 -8.93 -1.19
C GLY A 75 15.09 -8.79 0.34
N TRP A 76 15.83 -7.80 0.86
CA TRP A 76 15.89 -7.56 2.31
C TRP A 76 14.54 -7.16 2.91
N LEU A 77 13.79 -6.29 2.23
CA LEU A 77 12.43 -5.93 2.66
C LEU A 77 11.52 -7.16 2.65
N ALA A 78 11.59 -7.98 1.60
CA ALA A 78 10.77 -9.19 1.47
C ALA A 78 11.09 -10.23 2.55
N LEU A 79 12.37 -10.40 2.89
CA LEU A 79 12.83 -11.29 3.96
C LEU A 79 12.22 -10.93 5.32
N GLY A 80 11.98 -9.64 5.58
CA GLY A 80 11.23 -9.22 6.78
C GLY A 80 9.73 -9.30 6.61
N SER A 81 9.22 -8.79 5.49
CA SER A 81 7.79 -8.56 5.32
C SER A 81 6.97 -9.81 5.10
N VAL A 82 7.47 -10.78 4.34
CA VAL A 82 6.72 -11.99 4.00
C VAL A 82 6.51 -12.87 5.24
N PRO A 83 7.54 -13.14 6.08
CA PRO A 83 7.32 -13.84 7.34
C PRO A 83 6.42 -13.05 8.30
N ALA A 84 6.59 -11.73 8.41
CA ALA A 84 5.73 -10.92 9.26
C ALA A 84 4.26 -10.95 8.81
N ALA A 85 4.01 -10.88 7.49
CA ALA A 85 2.68 -11.02 6.93
C ALA A 85 2.08 -12.40 7.25
N ALA A 86 2.87 -13.47 7.13
CA ALA A 86 2.42 -14.80 7.52
C ALA A 86 2.06 -14.88 9.01
N LEU A 87 2.87 -14.30 9.90
CA LEU A 87 2.57 -14.24 11.34
C LEU A 87 1.29 -13.45 11.62
N THR A 88 1.07 -12.33 10.94
CA THR A 88 -0.17 -11.54 11.03
C THR A 88 -1.38 -12.35 10.54
N LEU A 89 -1.24 -13.08 9.44
CA LEU A 89 -2.31 -13.95 8.93
C LEU A 89 -2.63 -15.09 9.90
N LEU A 90 -1.61 -15.70 10.53
CA LEU A 90 -1.83 -16.72 11.57
C LEU A 90 -2.57 -16.14 12.77
N PHE A 91 -2.24 -14.93 13.18
CA PHE A 91 -2.96 -14.21 14.22
C PHE A 91 -4.42 -13.90 13.83
N LEU A 92 -4.67 -13.48 12.58
CA LEU A 92 -6.05 -13.26 12.11
C LEU A 92 -6.83 -14.57 12.00
N HIS A 93 -6.16 -15.66 11.61
CA HIS A 93 -6.77 -16.98 11.52
C HIS A 93 -7.20 -17.51 12.89
N SER A 94 -6.45 -17.22 13.97
CA SER A 94 -6.88 -17.60 15.31
C SER A 94 -8.13 -16.85 15.79
N LEU A 95 -8.44 -15.70 15.18
CA LEU A 95 -9.66 -14.92 15.42
C LEU A 95 -10.80 -15.28 14.46
N HIS A 96 -10.62 -16.24 13.54
CA HIS A 96 -11.59 -16.53 12.47
C HIS A 96 -12.98 -16.90 13.00
N THR A 97 -13.07 -17.56 14.16
CA THR A 97 -14.33 -17.93 14.81
C THR A 97 -15.09 -16.71 15.35
N ASP A 98 -14.40 -15.62 15.68
CA ASP A 98 -14.99 -14.36 16.12
C ASP A 98 -14.82 -13.28 15.02
N THR A 99 -15.71 -13.38 14.03
CA THR A 99 -15.72 -12.45 12.90
C THR A 99 -15.89 -10.98 13.31
N ALA A 100 -16.55 -10.71 14.44
CA ALA A 100 -16.71 -9.36 14.97
C ALA A 100 -15.37 -8.83 15.51
N ALA A 101 -14.65 -9.63 16.31
CA ALA A 101 -13.32 -9.27 16.79
C ALA A 101 -12.32 -9.09 15.64
N MET A 102 -12.30 -10.01 14.67
CA MET A 102 -11.42 -9.89 13.50
C MET A 102 -11.68 -8.59 12.73
N ASN A 103 -12.95 -8.30 12.43
CA ASN A 103 -13.32 -7.07 11.74
C ASN A 103 -13.01 -5.81 12.55
N ALA A 104 -13.18 -5.83 13.88
CA ALA A 104 -12.84 -4.72 14.74
C ALA A 104 -11.32 -4.44 14.76
N VAL A 105 -10.50 -5.49 14.84
CA VAL A 105 -9.03 -5.37 14.79
C VAL A 105 -8.60 -4.79 13.44
N ILE A 106 -9.10 -5.34 12.33
CA ILE A 106 -8.79 -4.85 10.98
C ILE A 106 -9.22 -3.39 10.81
N LYS A 107 -10.45 -3.04 11.23
CA LYS A 107 -11.00 -1.68 11.11
C LYS A 107 -10.18 -0.66 11.89
N ASN A 108 -9.85 -0.96 13.15
CA ASN A 108 -9.04 -0.07 14.00
C ASN A 108 -7.62 0.10 13.44
N ALA A 109 -6.98 -1.00 13.04
CA ALA A 109 -5.67 -0.96 12.42
C ALA A 109 -5.68 -0.13 11.13
N LEU A 110 -6.69 -0.33 10.27
CA LEU A 110 -6.87 0.43 9.04
C LEU A 110 -6.97 1.93 9.32
N GLY A 111 -7.77 2.33 10.31
CA GLY A 111 -7.90 3.72 10.73
C GLY A 111 -6.58 4.35 11.16
N VAL A 112 -5.81 3.67 12.02
CA VAL A 112 -4.48 4.13 12.45
C VAL A 112 -3.50 4.21 11.28
N VAL A 113 -3.44 3.19 10.43
CA VAL A 113 -2.51 3.15 9.29
C VAL A 113 -2.87 4.21 8.24
N LEU A 114 -4.15 4.54 8.04
CA LEU A 114 -4.57 5.64 7.18
C LEU A 114 -4.11 7.00 7.70
N LEU A 115 -4.24 7.25 9.01
CA LEU A 115 -3.73 8.47 9.64
C LEU A 115 -2.21 8.58 9.48
N LEU A 116 -1.47 7.48 9.72
CA LEU A 116 -0.03 7.43 9.47
C LEU A 116 0.32 7.68 8.00
N THR A 117 -0.46 7.11 7.08
CA THR A 117 -0.28 7.30 5.63
C THR A 117 -0.54 8.73 5.23
N ALA A 118 -1.59 9.37 5.77
CA ALA A 118 -1.88 10.78 5.54
C ALA A 118 -0.73 11.68 5.98
N LEU A 119 -0.20 11.45 7.19
CA LEU A 119 0.99 12.16 7.69
C LEU A 119 2.21 11.91 6.79
N ALA A 120 2.47 10.66 6.41
CA ALA A 120 3.57 10.30 5.53
C ALA A 120 3.48 10.99 4.16
N VAL A 121 2.29 11.09 3.57
CA VAL A 121 2.05 11.80 2.30
C VAL A 121 2.28 13.31 2.46
N LEU A 122 1.76 13.90 3.55
CA LEU A 122 1.86 15.34 3.82
C LEU A 122 3.32 15.78 4.06
N PHE A 123 4.06 15.01 4.86
CA PHE A 123 5.43 15.32 5.26
C PHE A 123 6.50 14.71 4.35
N LYS A 124 6.12 14.06 3.24
CA LYS A 124 7.03 13.36 2.34
C LYS A 124 8.24 14.21 1.92
N LYS A 125 8.01 15.48 1.57
CA LYS A 125 9.07 16.40 1.10
C LYS A 125 10.02 16.79 2.25
N GLN A 126 9.46 17.06 3.42
CA GLN A 126 10.19 17.42 4.63
C GLN A 126 11.04 16.25 5.11
N VAL A 127 10.50 15.03 5.13
CA VAL A 127 11.23 13.82 5.51
C VAL A 127 12.37 13.55 4.54
N LEU A 128 12.15 13.67 3.23
CA LEU A 128 13.22 13.49 2.24
C LEU A 128 14.33 14.54 2.43
N ALA A 129 13.97 15.82 2.57
CA ALA A 129 14.94 16.88 2.79
C ALA A 129 15.72 16.70 4.10
N PHE A 130 15.05 16.27 5.16
CA PHE A 130 15.67 15.95 6.44
C PHE A 130 16.66 14.78 6.31
N ALA A 131 16.23 13.69 5.66
CA ALA A 131 17.05 12.50 5.47
C ALA A 131 18.29 12.80 4.61
N GLN A 132 18.16 13.61 3.57
CA GLN A 132 19.29 14.04 2.73
C GLN A 132 20.27 14.96 3.46
N ARG A 133 19.76 15.89 4.30
CA ARG A 133 20.62 16.79 5.08
C ARG A 133 21.49 16.06 6.10
N HIS A 134 20.95 15.04 6.75
CA HIS A 134 21.66 14.26 7.78
C HIS A 134 22.34 13.00 7.21
N ALA A 135 22.34 12.83 5.89
CA ALA A 135 22.90 11.64 5.25
C ALA A 135 24.43 11.52 5.43
N GLY A 136 25.11 12.65 5.70
CA GLY A 136 26.56 12.72 5.97
C GLY A 136 26.96 12.58 7.44
N ASP A 137 26.00 12.54 8.37
CA ASP A 137 26.27 12.47 9.81
C ASP A 137 26.35 11.01 10.30
N SER A 138 26.40 10.80 11.63
CA SER A 138 26.33 9.47 12.28
C SER A 138 25.08 8.64 11.93
N PHE A 139 24.15 9.21 11.16
CA PHE A 139 22.99 8.55 10.55
C PHE A 139 23.32 7.68 9.33
N HIS A 140 24.59 7.60 8.91
CA HIS A 140 25.01 6.69 7.85
C HIS A 140 24.96 5.22 8.31
N PHE A 141 23.82 4.57 8.12
CA PHE A 141 23.73 3.12 8.26
C PHE A 141 24.46 2.46 7.08
N SER A 142 25.49 1.68 7.36
CA SER A 142 26.24 0.95 6.33
C SER A 142 26.40 -0.53 6.68
N GLY A 143 26.60 -1.35 5.65
CA GLY A 143 26.88 -2.78 5.78
C GLY A 143 25.73 -3.56 6.42
N SER A 144 26.06 -4.40 7.39
CA SER A 144 25.09 -5.32 8.01
C SER A 144 23.96 -4.60 8.74
N LYS A 145 24.26 -3.48 9.44
CA LYS A 145 23.25 -2.70 10.18
C LYS A 145 22.15 -2.18 9.27
N LEU A 146 22.51 -1.68 8.08
CA LEU A 146 21.53 -1.21 7.10
C LEU A 146 20.64 -2.36 6.62
N ASN A 147 21.22 -3.53 6.32
CA ASN A 147 20.43 -4.70 5.91
C ASN A 147 19.46 -5.13 7.02
N THR A 148 19.90 -5.15 8.28
CA THR A 148 19.04 -5.46 9.43
C THR A 148 17.90 -4.45 9.57
N LEU A 149 18.16 -3.15 9.44
CA LEU A 149 17.13 -2.11 9.48
C LEU A 149 16.14 -2.25 8.33
N THR A 150 16.61 -2.62 7.13
CA THR A 150 15.75 -2.90 5.99
C THR A 150 14.87 -4.13 6.22
N VAL A 151 15.38 -5.19 6.84
CA VAL A 151 14.57 -6.36 7.23
C VAL A 151 13.53 -5.97 8.30
N ILE A 152 13.91 -5.22 9.33
CA ILE A 152 12.98 -4.74 10.37
C ILE A 152 11.88 -3.88 9.75
N THR A 153 12.26 -2.96 8.87
CA THR A 153 11.31 -2.12 8.13
C THR A 153 10.38 -2.98 7.29
N GLY A 154 10.93 -3.99 6.60
CA GLY A 154 10.16 -5.01 5.89
C GLY A 154 9.15 -5.68 6.81
N ALA A 155 9.55 -6.15 7.99
CA ALA A 155 8.67 -6.81 8.94
C ALA A 155 7.52 -5.91 9.42
N ILE A 156 7.81 -4.65 9.77
CA ILE A 156 6.80 -3.66 10.17
C ILE A 156 5.80 -3.44 9.02
N LEU A 157 6.31 -3.17 7.81
CA LEU A 157 5.46 -3.00 6.62
C LEU A 157 4.65 -4.25 6.32
N GLY A 158 5.23 -5.44 6.46
CA GLY A 158 4.57 -6.72 6.23
C GLY A 158 3.37 -6.95 7.13
N GLY A 159 3.55 -6.71 8.44
CA GLY A 159 2.45 -6.82 9.40
C GLY A 159 1.36 -5.78 9.16
N MET A 160 1.73 -4.52 8.91
CA MET A 160 0.76 -3.46 8.60
C MET A 160 -0.03 -3.75 7.32
N VAL A 161 0.65 -4.18 6.25
CA VAL A 161 0.03 -4.49 4.96
C VAL A 161 -0.86 -5.71 5.05
N ALA A 162 -0.44 -6.79 5.72
CA ALA A 162 -1.28 -7.98 5.85
C ALA A 162 -2.56 -7.69 6.67
N LEU A 163 -2.47 -6.78 7.65
CA LEU A 163 -3.59 -6.40 8.50
C LEU A 163 -4.54 -5.41 7.83
N THR A 164 -4.03 -4.51 7.00
CA THR A 164 -4.79 -3.33 6.54
C THR A 164 -4.84 -3.14 5.03
N SER A 165 -4.08 -3.92 4.24
CA SER A 165 -3.75 -3.66 2.82
C SER A 165 -2.95 -2.38 2.55
N ILE A 166 -2.77 -1.52 3.58
CA ILE A 166 -2.07 -0.24 3.49
C ILE A 166 -0.66 -0.37 4.09
N GLY A 167 0.32 0.24 3.42
CA GLY A 167 1.71 0.29 3.91
C GLY A 167 2.72 0.11 2.79
N ALA A 168 2.37 -0.74 1.83
CA ALA A 168 3.04 -0.87 0.55
C ALA A 168 2.64 0.33 -0.34
N GLY A 169 3.28 1.47 -0.12
CA GLY A 169 3.11 2.67 -0.94
C GLY A 169 3.79 3.85 -0.28
N ALA A 170 2.99 4.80 0.24
CA ALA A 170 3.53 6.02 0.84
C ALA A 170 4.41 5.74 2.08
N LEU A 171 3.97 4.84 2.97
CA LEU A 171 4.73 4.49 4.17
C LEU A 171 6.04 3.76 3.84
N GLY A 172 5.99 2.75 2.97
CA GLY A 172 7.20 2.07 2.49
C GLY A 172 8.19 3.02 1.80
N THR A 173 7.69 3.93 0.96
CA THR A 173 8.53 4.94 0.30
C THR A 173 9.18 5.89 1.31
N VAL A 174 8.42 6.35 2.31
CA VAL A 174 8.95 7.25 3.35
C VAL A 174 9.99 6.55 4.22
N ALA A 175 9.77 5.28 4.60
CA ALA A 175 10.75 4.49 5.33
C ALA A 175 12.05 4.32 4.52
N LEU A 176 11.92 4.07 3.21
CA LEU A 176 13.05 3.97 2.31
C LEU A 176 13.81 5.30 2.10
N PHE A 177 13.15 6.46 2.18
CA PHE A 177 13.86 7.74 2.18
C PHE A 177 14.79 7.90 3.38
N ILE A 178 14.40 7.38 4.54
CA ILE A 178 15.20 7.46 5.76
C ILE A 178 16.37 6.48 5.68
N LEU A 179 16.15 5.26 5.20
CA LEU A 179 17.19 4.23 5.13
C LEU A 179 18.19 4.43 3.98
N TYR A 180 17.73 4.98 2.85
CA TYR A 180 18.52 5.13 1.63
C TYR A 180 18.42 6.55 1.04
N PRO A 181 18.82 7.60 1.80
CA PRO A 181 18.65 9.00 1.40
C PRO A 181 19.38 9.40 0.11
N PHE A 182 20.42 8.66 -0.27
CA PHE A 182 21.23 8.91 -1.48
C PHE A 182 20.65 8.28 -2.75
N LEU A 183 19.69 7.37 -2.63
CA LEU A 183 19.07 6.78 -3.82
C LEU A 183 18.04 7.72 -4.42
N ALA A 184 18.01 7.79 -5.74
CA ALA A 184 17.03 8.60 -6.46
C ALA A 184 15.60 8.18 -6.08
N THR A 185 14.70 9.15 -5.90
CA THR A 185 13.31 8.90 -5.51
C THR A 185 12.61 7.88 -6.41
N ARG A 186 12.85 7.94 -7.73
CA ARG A 186 12.32 6.97 -8.70
C ARG A 186 12.76 5.52 -8.43
N ARG A 187 13.99 5.33 -7.95
CA ARG A 187 14.56 4.01 -7.61
C ARG A 187 13.96 3.49 -6.31
N LEU A 188 13.72 4.37 -5.33
CA LEU A 188 13.05 4.00 -4.08
C LEU A 188 11.59 3.61 -4.32
N VAL A 189 10.86 4.37 -5.13
CA VAL A 189 9.48 4.02 -5.52
C VAL A 189 9.44 2.70 -6.30
N GLY A 190 10.32 2.51 -7.28
CA GLY A 190 10.37 1.25 -8.03
C GLY A 190 10.72 0.03 -7.17
N THR A 191 11.64 0.19 -6.22
CA THR A 191 12.01 -0.83 -5.23
C THR A 191 10.85 -1.17 -4.28
N GLU A 192 10.14 -0.16 -3.79
CA GLU A 192 8.96 -0.35 -2.94
C GLU A 192 7.85 -1.10 -3.70
N ILE A 193 7.55 -0.71 -4.94
CA ILE A 193 6.56 -1.39 -5.78
C ILE A 193 6.96 -2.86 -6.03
N ALA A 194 8.25 -3.12 -6.30
CA ALA A 194 8.76 -4.46 -6.49
C ALA A 194 8.67 -5.34 -5.24
N HIS A 195 8.89 -4.76 -4.06
CA HIS A 195 8.72 -5.42 -2.76
C HIS A 195 7.25 -5.69 -2.45
N ALA A 196 6.38 -4.74 -2.80
CA ALA A 196 4.96 -4.81 -2.52
C ALA A 196 4.26 -5.99 -3.22
N VAL A 197 4.67 -6.34 -4.44
CA VAL A 197 4.03 -7.41 -5.22
C VAL A 197 4.05 -8.76 -4.48
N PRO A 198 5.21 -9.35 -4.13
CA PRO A 198 5.23 -10.63 -3.43
C PRO A 198 4.56 -10.55 -2.05
N LEU A 199 4.73 -9.44 -1.32
CA LEU A 199 4.09 -9.24 -0.03
C LEU A 199 2.55 -9.26 -0.13
N THR A 200 1.99 -8.45 -1.03
CA THR A 200 0.54 -8.33 -1.21
C THR A 200 -0.06 -9.59 -1.82
N LEU A 201 0.68 -10.30 -2.68
CA LEU A 201 0.27 -11.60 -3.19
C LEU A 201 0.15 -12.63 -2.07
N VAL A 202 1.19 -12.78 -1.23
CA VAL A 202 1.16 -13.72 -0.09
C VAL A 202 0.06 -13.35 0.89
N ALA A 203 -0.06 -12.08 1.25
CA ALA A 203 -1.08 -11.60 2.17
C ALA A 203 -2.50 -11.82 1.61
N GLY A 204 -2.73 -11.50 0.33
CA GLY A 204 -4.02 -11.68 -0.33
C GLY A 204 -4.40 -13.15 -0.50
N LEU A 205 -3.45 -14.02 -0.85
CA LEU A 205 -3.69 -15.47 -0.89
C LEU A 205 -4.00 -16.04 0.50
N GLY A 206 -3.36 -15.53 1.55
CA GLY A 206 -3.69 -15.88 2.93
C GLY A 206 -5.12 -15.51 3.31
N HIS A 207 -5.56 -14.29 2.99
CA HIS A 207 -6.96 -13.88 3.18
C HIS A 207 -7.94 -14.71 2.33
N ALA A 208 -7.57 -15.04 1.10
CA ALA A 208 -8.37 -15.91 0.24
C ALA A 208 -8.52 -17.32 0.84
N SER A 209 -7.45 -17.89 1.42
CA SER A 209 -7.52 -19.19 2.10
C SER A 209 -8.39 -19.18 3.36
N MET A 210 -8.61 -18.01 3.98
CA MET A 210 -9.53 -17.83 5.10
C MET A 210 -11.00 -17.62 4.66
N GLY A 211 -11.29 -17.68 3.36
CA GLY A 211 -12.64 -17.44 2.84
C GLY A 211 -13.08 -15.98 2.89
N ASN A 212 -12.16 -15.06 3.17
CA ASN A 212 -12.48 -13.62 3.25
C ASN A 212 -12.62 -12.99 1.86
N MET A 213 -12.37 -13.68 0.76
CA MET A 213 -12.22 -13.03 -0.54
C MET A 213 -13.51 -13.01 -1.38
N ASP A 214 -13.84 -11.84 -1.94
CA ASP A 214 -14.87 -11.69 -2.98
C ASP A 214 -14.22 -11.59 -4.38
N TRP A 215 -14.25 -12.71 -5.11
CA TRP A 215 -13.68 -12.83 -6.45
C TRP A 215 -14.44 -12.00 -7.50
N GLY A 216 -15.75 -11.84 -7.32
CA GLY A 216 -16.58 -11.04 -8.21
C GLY A 216 -16.24 -9.57 -8.07
N LEU A 217 -16.15 -9.09 -6.82
CA LEU A 217 -15.67 -7.75 -6.50
C LEU A 217 -14.29 -7.51 -7.09
N LEU A 218 -13.30 -8.39 -6.86
CA LEU A 218 -11.96 -8.26 -7.46
C LEU A 218 -12.04 -8.03 -8.98
N GLY A 219 -12.85 -8.82 -9.69
CA GLY A 219 -13.03 -8.70 -11.13
C GLY A 219 -13.56 -7.33 -11.54
N TYR A 220 -14.63 -6.85 -10.89
CA TYR A 220 -15.20 -5.53 -11.19
C TYR A 220 -14.21 -4.40 -10.93
N LEU A 221 -13.45 -4.49 -9.84
CA LEU A 221 -12.45 -3.50 -9.48
C LEU A 221 -11.32 -3.43 -10.50
N LEU A 222 -10.84 -4.58 -10.98
CA LEU A 222 -9.79 -4.64 -12.01
C LEU A 222 -10.27 -4.11 -13.36
N ILE A 223 -11.50 -4.47 -13.78
CA ILE A 223 -12.11 -3.97 -15.03
C ILE A 223 -12.18 -2.44 -15.01
N GLY A 224 -12.57 -1.84 -13.88
CA GLY A 224 -12.60 -0.40 -13.72
C GLY A 224 -11.20 0.21 -13.60
N SER A 225 -10.36 -0.35 -12.74
CA SER A 225 -9.12 0.31 -12.33
C SER A 225 -8.00 0.25 -13.35
N LEU A 226 -7.87 -0.83 -14.13
CA LEU A 226 -6.81 -0.93 -15.13
C LEU A 226 -6.88 0.20 -16.18
N PRO A 227 -8.04 0.50 -16.82
CA PRO A 227 -8.14 1.65 -17.70
C PRO A 227 -7.98 2.97 -16.93
N GLY A 228 -8.47 3.06 -15.68
CA GLY A 228 -8.27 4.22 -14.82
C GLY A 228 -6.79 4.52 -14.58
N ILE A 229 -6.01 3.51 -14.17
CA ILE A 229 -4.55 3.60 -13.94
C ILE A 229 -3.84 3.97 -15.23
N TYR A 230 -4.22 3.36 -16.35
CA TYR A 230 -3.63 3.69 -17.65
C TYR A 230 -3.85 5.17 -17.99
N VAL A 231 -5.10 5.66 -17.94
CA VAL A 231 -5.41 7.07 -18.24
C VAL A 231 -4.77 8.02 -17.22
N GLY A 232 -4.86 7.69 -15.93
CA GLY A 232 -4.30 8.49 -14.85
C GLY A 232 -2.77 8.61 -14.92
N SER A 233 -2.07 7.53 -15.27
CA SER A 233 -0.61 7.55 -15.43
C SER A 233 -0.15 8.34 -16.65
N HIS A 234 -0.92 8.38 -17.74
CA HIS A 234 -0.63 9.22 -18.91
C HIS A 234 -0.94 10.70 -18.67
N LEU A 235 -1.87 11.00 -17.76
CA LEU A 235 -2.20 12.36 -17.34
C LEU A 235 -1.42 12.82 -16.09
N ALA A 236 -0.54 11.95 -15.56
CA ALA A 236 0.31 12.27 -14.43
C ALA A 236 1.18 13.50 -14.75
N GLY A 237 1.28 14.42 -13.78
CA GLY A 237 2.00 15.68 -13.94
C GLY A 237 1.17 16.85 -14.49
N ARG A 238 -0.08 16.65 -14.94
CA ARG A 238 -0.98 17.77 -15.27
C ARG A 238 -1.54 18.48 -14.04
N ILE A 239 -1.72 17.76 -12.94
CA ILE A 239 -2.13 18.34 -11.66
C ILE A 239 -0.88 18.57 -10.81
N PRO A 240 -0.65 19.80 -10.31
CA PRO A 240 0.48 20.09 -9.44
C PRO A 240 0.48 19.20 -8.20
N ASP A 241 1.64 18.64 -7.88
CA ASP A 241 1.90 17.86 -6.67
C ASP A 241 1.50 18.59 -5.37
N GLY A 242 1.54 19.93 -5.40
CA GLY A 242 1.13 20.80 -4.29
C GLY A 242 -0.38 20.80 -4.01
N ILE A 243 -1.21 20.40 -4.97
CA ILE A 243 -2.67 20.28 -4.81
C ILE A 243 -3.04 18.83 -4.54
N LEU A 244 -2.48 17.92 -5.35
CA LEU A 244 -2.86 16.51 -5.33
C LEU A 244 -2.55 15.84 -3.99
N ARG A 245 -1.37 16.10 -3.41
CA ARG A 245 -0.94 15.44 -2.16
C ARG A 245 -1.72 15.92 -0.93
N PRO A 246 -1.95 17.24 -0.70
CA PRO A 246 -2.80 17.67 0.41
C PRO A 246 -4.23 17.16 0.30
N CYS A 247 -4.84 17.15 -0.90
CA CYS A 247 -6.18 16.58 -1.08
C CYS A 247 -6.24 15.10 -0.69
N LEU A 248 -5.25 14.30 -1.14
CA LEU A 248 -5.13 12.90 -0.72
C LEU A 248 -4.94 12.77 0.79
N ALA A 249 -4.02 13.54 1.38
CA ALA A 249 -3.75 13.47 2.82
C ALA A 249 -4.98 13.83 3.65
N VAL A 250 -5.74 14.87 3.27
CA VAL A 250 -6.99 15.26 3.95
C VAL A 250 -8.04 14.16 3.81
N MET A 251 -8.21 13.57 2.63
CA MET A 251 -9.14 12.47 2.42
C MET A 251 -8.77 11.25 3.28
N LEU A 252 -7.50 10.81 3.24
CA LEU A 252 -7.01 9.70 4.06
C LEU A 252 -7.16 9.99 5.56
N ALA A 253 -6.92 11.23 5.99
CA ALA A 253 -7.07 11.63 7.39
C ALA A 253 -8.53 11.60 7.84
N MET A 254 -9.47 12.12 7.03
CA MET A 254 -10.91 12.08 7.34
C MET A 254 -11.43 10.65 7.45
N ILE A 255 -11.03 9.79 6.49
CA ILE A 255 -11.40 8.38 6.51
C ILE A 255 -10.80 7.68 7.73
N GLY A 256 -9.50 7.87 7.97
CA GLY A 256 -8.79 7.28 9.11
C GLY A 256 -9.43 7.68 10.44
N TYR A 257 -9.75 8.97 10.59
CA TYR A 257 -10.42 9.50 11.78
C TYR A 257 -11.77 8.81 12.01
N LYS A 258 -12.64 8.73 10.98
CA LYS A 258 -13.97 8.09 11.06
C LYS A 258 -13.92 6.59 11.38
N LEU A 259 -12.80 5.92 11.10
CA LEU A 259 -12.64 4.50 11.40
C LEU A 259 -12.20 4.24 12.84
N VAL A 260 -11.47 5.20 13.45
CA VAL A 260 -10.94 5.08 14.82
C VAL A 260 -11.88 5.69 15.87
N PHE A 261 -12.52 6.82 15.54
CA PHE A 261 -13.38 7.61 16.44
C PHE A 261 -14.81 7.66 15.90
#